data_AF-A0A0C2WRW6-F1
#
_entry.id   AF-A0A0C2WRW6-F1
#
_cell.length_a   1.000
_cell.length_b   1.000
_cell.length_c   1.000
_cell.angle_alpha   90.00
_cell.angle_beta   90.00
_cell.angle_gamma   90.00
#
_symmetry.space_group_name_H-M   'P 1'
#
loop_
_entity.id
_entity.type
_entity.pdbx_description
1 polymer ?
#
loop_
_entity_poly.entity_id
_entity_poly.type
_entity_poly.pdbx_seq_one_letter_code
_entity_poly.pdbx_strand_id
1 'polypeptide(L)'
;GASGALRQEFRALELLDYITCLRYRGKLPACVGGDVRNDLIASFRAWKGEHFIPQGVHKSIRWSKSDPYIEDSIIEIDRTNLLKEREKRRKKLQKLGELQPKDAQMCGKKRYKTDDEVRPEYSQRMKKIRSSVAPENSAARQVNLPLGLRWKENSCAYDAALTILYNAWQEDPTVMTDHFAATSLDTMFKLSDGFLKVLNG
;
A
#
# COMPACT_ATOMS: atom_id res chain seq x y z
N GLY A 1 18.47 7.34 7.73
CA GLY A 1 17.35 8.01 8.43
C GLY A 1 16.08 7.85 7.61
N ALA A 2 14.90 8.03 8.21
CA ALA A 2 13.60 7.91 7.52
C ALA A 2 13.44 8.94 6.38
N SER A 3 12.62 8.65 5.37
CA SER A 3 12.30 9.63 4.32
C SER A 3 11.50 10.82 4.86
N GLY A 4 11.46 11.95 4.14
CA GLY A 4 10.69 13.13 4.56
C GLY A 4 9.20 12.83 4.72
N ALA A 5 8.61 12.13 3.73
CA ALA A 5 7.22 11.69 3.78
C ALA A 5 6.93 10.79 5.00
N LEU A 6 7.81 9.83 5.29
CA LEU A 6 7.62 8.95 6.45
C LEU A 6 7.72 9.71 7.78
N ARG A 7 8.61 10.71 7.88
CA ARG A 7 8.66 11.58 9.07
C ARG A 7 7.37 12.38 9.22
N GLN A 8 6.79 12.85 8.13
CA GLN A 8 5.54 13.60 8.15
C GLN A 8 4.37 12.73 8.63
N GLU A 9 4.31 11.47 8.20
CA GLU A 9 3.35 10.49 8.72
C GLU A 9 3.49 10.28 10.24
N PHE A 10 4.72 10.13 10.74
CA PHE A 10 4.95 10.05 12.20
C PHE A 10 4.54 11.33 12.93
N ARG A 11 4.83 12.52 12.38
CA ARG A 11 4.39 13.80 12.96
C ARG A 11 2.87 13.88 13.05
N ALA A 12 2.17 13.43 12.01
CA ALA A 12 0.71 13.40 11.97
C ALA A 12 0.15 12.48 13.07
N LEU A 13 0.75 11.29 13.26
CA LEU A 13 0.35 10.36 14.32
C LEU A 13 0.52 10.94 15.72
N GLU A 14 1.64 11.62 16.00
CA GLU A 14 1.87 12.27 17.30
C GLU A 14 0.83 13.37 17.60
N LEU A 15 0.42 14.13 16.57
CA LEU A 15 -0.64 15.14 16.72
C LEU A 15 -2.00 14.48 16.95
N LEU A 16 -2.33 13.42 16.22
CA LEU A 16 -3.59 12.70 16.39
C LEU A 16 -3.70 12.04 17.77
N ASP A 17 -2.62 11.46 18.28
CA ASP A 17 -2.59 10.89 19.62
C ASP A 17 -2.85 11.97 20.68
N TYR A 18 -2.20 13.14 20.54
CA TYR A 18 -2.42 14.27 21.42
C TYR A 18 -3.85 14.82 21.35
N ILE A 19 -4.42 14.96 20.14
CA ILE A 19 -5.82 15.36 19.93
C ILE A 19 -6.77 14.37 20.60
N THR A 20 -6.51 13.07 20.43
CA THR A 20 -7.31 11.99 21.03
C THR A 20 -7.26 12.06 22.55
N CYS A 21 -6.08 12.27 23.14
CA CYS A 21 -5.92 12.50 24.57
C CYS A 21 -6.72 13.72 25.06
N LEU A 22 -6.72 14.82 24.31
CA LEU A 22 -7.50 16.02 24.67
C LEU A 22 -9.01 15.75 24.58
N ARG A 23 -9.49 15.06 23.55
CA ARG A 23 -10.90 14.66 23.42
C ARG A 23 -11.34 13.79 24.58
N TYR A 24 -10.57 12.76 24.89
CA TYR A 24 -10.84 11.85 26.02
C TYR A 24 -10.94 12.60 27.34
N ARG A 25 -10.08 13.60 27.56
CA ARG A 25 -10.07 14.43 28.77
C ARG A 25 -11.12 15.56 28.75
N GLY A 26 -11.93 15.70 27.71
CA GLY A 26 -12.89 16.80 27.55
C GLY A 26 -12.23 18.17 27.41
N LYS A 27 -10.96 18.23 27.00
CA LYS A 27 -10.15 19.47 26.88
C LYS A 27 -9.98 19.95 25.44
N LEU A 28 -10.49 19.20 24.46
CA LEU A 28 -10.49 19.65 23.06
C LEU A 28 -11.67 20.60 22.83
N PRO A 29 -11.45 21.83 22.34
CA PRO A 29 -12.54 22.74 22.01
C PRO A 29 -13.40 22.22 20.87
N ALA A 30 -14.68 22.61 20.87
CA ALA A 30 -15.63 22.22 19.82
C ALA A 30 -15.28 22.76 18.42
N CYS A 31 -14.45 23.82 18.32
CA CYS A 31 -14.00 24.36 17.03
C CYS A 31 -12.95 23.47 16.33
N VAL A 32 -12.37 22.48 17.02
CA VAL A 32 -11.38 21.56 16.44
C VAL A 32 -12.08 20.28 15.95
N GLY A 33 -12.31 20.22 14.64
CA GLY A 33 -12.98 19.12 13.96
C GLY A 33 -12.42 18.86 12.57
N GLY A 34 -12.94 17.84 11.90
CA GLY A 34 -12.54 17.47 10.55
C GLY A 34 -13.05 16.07 10.22
N ASP A 35 -13.56 15.90 9.01
CA ASP A 35 -14.09 14.61 8.54
C ASP A 35 -12.96 13.64 8.20
N VAL A 36 -11.83 14.17 7.75
CA VAL A 36 -10.62 13.42 7.46
C VAL A 36 -9.46 13.84 8.36
N ARG A 37 -8.44 12.97 8.41
CA ARG A 37 -7.23 13.18 9.21
C ARG A 37 -6.62 14.57 9.01
N ASN A 38 -6.44 14.99 7.76
CA ASN A 38 -5.72 16.22 7.45
C ASN A 38 -6.50 17.46 7.92
N ASP A 39 -7.83 17.46 7.74
CA ASP A 39 -8.69 18.55 8.20
C ASP A 39 -8.68 18.69 9.72
N LEU A 40 -8.72 17.55 10.42
CA LEU A 40 -8.64 17.54 11.88
C LEU A 40 -7.30 18.07 12.39
N ILE A 41 -6.21 17.69 11.75
CA ILE A 41 -4.88 18.19 12.09
C ILE A 41 -4.76 19.68 11.77
N ALA A 42 -5.26 20.12 10.62
CA ALA A 42 -5.23 21.53 10.21
C ALA A 42 -6.03 22.41 11.18
N SER A 43 -7.26 22.02 11.53
CA SER A 43 -8.08 22.76 12.49
C SER A 43 -7.45 22.79 13.89
N PHE A 44 -6.85 21.67 14.33
CA PHE A 44 -6.12 21.61 15.58
C PHE A 44 -4.90 22.55 15.58
N ARG A 45 -4.11 22.55 14.50
CA ARG A 45 -2.92 23.40 14.36
C ARG A 45 -3.29 24.88 14.28
N ALA A 46 -4.40 25.22 13.61
CA ALA A 46 -4.94 26.58 13.60
C ALA A 46 -5.32 27.07 15.01
N TRP A 47 -5.90 26.19 15.84
CA TRP A 47 -6.26 26.53 17.22
C TRP A 47 -5.05 26.56 18.17
N LYS A 48 -4.20 25.53 18.13
CA LYS A 48 -3.11 25.34 19.10
C LYS A 48 -1.85 26.14 18.76
N GLY A 49 -1.66 26.41 17.47
CA GLY A 49 -0.49 27.07 16.89
C GLY A 49 0.30 26.14 15.95
N GLU A 50 0.73 26.67 14.81
CA GLU A 50 1.40 25.92 13.74
C GLU A 50 2.73 25.26 14.17
N HIS A 51 3.38 25.81 15.19
CA HIS A 51 4.65 25.35 15.75
C HIS A 51 4.50 24.56 17.06
N PHE A 52 3.26 24.30 17.49
CA PHE A 52 3.04 23.47 18.66
C PHE A 52 3.59 22.07 18.43
N ILE A 53 4.29 21.51 19.42
CA ILE A 53 4.82 20.14 19.40
C ILE A 53 4.38 19.47 20.70
N PRO A 54 3.67 18.32 20.64
CA PRO A 54 3.31 17.57 21.84
C PRO A 54 4.51 17.19 22.70
N GLN A 55 4.28 17.07 24.01
CA GLN A 55 5.31 16.60 24.93
C GLN A 55 5.61 15.12 24.66
N GLY A 56 6.89 14.77 24.59
CA GLY A 56 7.32 13.39 24.34
C GLY A 56 7.71 13.09 22.90
N VAL A 57 7.42 14.00 21.94
CA VAL A 57 7.81 13.82 20.53
C VAL A 57 9.33 13.66 20.40
N HIS A 58 9.72 12.56 19.76
CA HIS A 58 11.12 12.19 19.56
C HIS A 58 11.89 13.24 18.74
N LYS A 59 13.16 13.48 19.10
CA LYS A 59 13.99 14.55 18.51
C LYS A 59 14.14 14.45 17.00
N SER A 60 14.12 13.24 16.43
CA SER A 60 14.31 12.99 15.00
C SER A 60 13.12 13.34 14.11
N ILE A 61 11.93 13.50 14.69
CA ILE A 61 10.69 13.83 13.96
C ILE A 61 10.12 15.19 14.39
N ARG A 62 10.77 15.89 15.32
CA ARG A 62 10.37 17.24 15.73
C ARG A 62 10.44 18.19 14.53
N TRP A 63 9.47 19.09 14.39
CA TRP A 63 9.47 20.14 13.37
C TRP A 63 9.96 21.46 13.96
N SER A 64 10.45 22.35 13.10
CA SER A 64 10.96 23.67 13.47
C SER A 64 10.78 24.64 12.30
N LYS A 65 11.27 25.88 12.44
CA LYS A 65 11.26 26.85 11.33
C LYS A 65 12.09 26.39 10.12
N SER A 66 13.15 25.60 10.35
CA SER A 66 14.00 25.06 9.28
C SER A 66 13.49 23.75 8.69
N ASP A 67 12.60 23.05 9.39
CA ASP A 67 11.96 21.80 8.96
C ASP A 67 10.49 21.82 9.43
N PRO A 68 9.62 22.57 8.73
CA PRO A 68 8.25 22.79 9.14
C PRO A 68 7.39 21.52 8.98
N TYR A 69 6.28 21.48 9.70
CA TYR A 69 5.24 20.50 9.45
C TYR A 69 4.57 20.83 8.10
N ILE A 70 4.58 19.87 7.18
CA ILE A 70 3.99 20.02 5.84
C ILE A 70 2.53 19.59 5.90
N GLU A 71 1.60 20.52 5.67
CA GLU A 71 0.20 20.17 5.46
C GLU A 71 0.09 19.51 4.08
N ASP A 72 -0.22 18.21 4.05
CA ASP A 72 -0.55 17.56 2.79
C ASP A 72 -1.89 18.12 2.33
N SER A 73 -1.85 19.04 1.36
CA SER A 73 -3.04 19.44 0.63
C SER A 73 -3.65 18.15 0.08
N ILE A 74 -4.87 17.83 0.49
CA ILE A 74 -5.63 16.77 -0.14
C ILE A 74 -5.78 17.21 -1.59
N ILE A 75 -4.97 16.62 -2.47
CA ILE A 75 -5.30 16.64 -3.88
C ILE A 75 -6.58 15.83 -3.90
N GLU A 76 -7.72 16.51 -3.99
CA GLU A 76 -8.96 15.88 -4.38
C GLU A 76 -8.64 15.21 -5.71
N ILE A 77 -8.39 13.91 -5.65
CA ILE A 77 -8.09 13.14 -6.84
C ILE A 77 -9.41 13.11 -7.57
N ASP A 78 -9.63 14.11 -8.44
CA ASP A 78 -10.74 14.13 -9.35
C ASP A 78 -10.58 12.88 -10.22
N ARG A 79 -11.32 11.84 -9.84
CA ARG A 79 -11.33 10.54 -10.52
C ARG A 79 -11.61 10.74 -12.01
N THR A 80 -12.35 11.79 -12.38
CA THR A 80 -12.63 12.11 -13.78
C THR A 80 -11.37 12.55 -14.51
N ASN A 81 -10.49 13.32 -13.86
CA ASN A 81 -9.22 13.76 -14.46
C ASN A 81 -8.21 12.62 -14.57
N LEU A 82 -8.16 11.70 -13.59
CA LEU A 82 -7.35 10.49 -13.71
C LEU A 82 -7.79 9.59 -14.87
N LEU A 83 -9.10 9.41 -15.04
CA LEU A 83 -9.65 8.61 -16.14
C LEU A 83 -9.37 9.28 -17.50
N LYS A 84 -9.56 10.61 -17.60
CA LYS A 84 -9.23 11.39 -18.81
C LYS A 84 -7.74 11.31 -19.17
N GLU A 85 -6.84 11.44 -18.20
CA GLU A 85 -5.39 11.32 -18.41
C GLU A 85 -4.96 9.89 -18.77
N ARG A 86 -5.66 8.87 -18.26
CA ARG A 86 -5.43 7.47 -18.65
C ARG A 86 -5.88 7.23 -20.09
N GLU A 87 -7.01 7.80 -20.51
CA GLU A 87 -7.49 7.72 -21.89
C GLU A 87 -6.59 8.46 -22.88
N LYS A 88 -6.11 9.67 -22.54
CA LYS A 88 -5.15 10.42 -23.36
C LYS A 88 -3.87 9.63 -23.59
N ARG A 89 -3.31 9.02 -22.52
CA ARG A 89 -2.12 8.16 -22.62
C ARG A 89 -2.38 6.93 -23.49
N ARG A 90 -3.54 6.28 -23.36
CA ARG A 90 -3.95 5.15 -24.22
C ARG A 90 -4.05 5.54 -25.69
N LYS A 91 -4.71 6.66 -25.99
CA LYS A 91 -4.83 7.19 -27.37
C LYS A 91 -3.46 7.58 -27.96
N LYS A 92 -2.56 8.14 -27.15
CA LYS A 92 -1.19 8.47 -27.58
C LYS A 92 -0.36 7.22 -27.90
N LEU A 93 -0.48 6.15 -27.10
CA LEU A 93 0.19 4.88 -27.38
C LEU A 93 -0.38 4.19 -28.63
N GLN A 94 -1.69 4.22 -28.82
CA GLN A 94 -2.34 3.65 -30.01
C GLN A 94 -1.93 4.39 -31.30
N LYS A 95 -1.82 5.72 -31.25
CA LYS A 95 -1.36 6.53 -32.38
C LYS A 95 0.11 6.32 -32.77
N LEU A 96 0.94 5.79 -31.85
CA LEU A 96 2.34 5.44 -32.12
C LEU A 96 2.51 3.99 -32.62
N GLY A 97 1.47 3.16 -32.52
CA GLY A 97 1.49 1.74 -32.92
C GLY A 97 1.04 1.47 -34.37
N GLU A 98 0.67 2.49 -35.14
CA GLU A 98 0.16 2.36 -36.53
C GLU A 98 1.26 2.46 -37.61
N LEU A 99 2.50 2.07 -37.30
CA LEU A 99 3.52 1.82 -38.33
C LEU A 99 3.81 0.33 -38.38
N GLN A 100 3.42 -0.28 -39.52
CA GLN A 100 3.63 -1.68 -39.84
C GLN A 100 5.11 -2.09 -39.80
N PRO A 101 5.41 -3.38 -39.54
CA PRO A 101 6.76 -3.85 -39.26
C PRO A 101 7.59 -3.88 -40.56
N LYS A 102 8.63 -3.05 -40.62
CA LYS A 102 9.72 -3.21 -41.58
C LYS A 102 11.02 -3.44 -40.81
N ASP A 103 11.53 -4.64 -41.03
CA ASP A 103 12.90 -5.12 -40.89
C ASP A 103 13.60 -4.86 -39.56
N ALA A 104 13.80 -5.98 -38.85
CA ALA A 104 14.62 -6.08 -37.66
C ALA A 104 16.07 -5.66 -37.96
N GLN A 105 16.43 -4.45 -37.53
CA GLN A 105 17.82 -4.07 -37.35
C GLN A 105 18.03 -3.50 -35.94
N MET A 106 18.78 -4.25 -35.15
CA MET A 106 19.19 -3.91 -33.79
C MET A 106 20.00 -2.61 -33.76
N CYS A 107 19.49 -1.58 -33.07
CA CYS A 107 20.34 -0.50 -32.53
C CYS A 107 19.61 0.31 -31.44
N GLY A 108 20.24 0.40 -30.25
CA GLY A 108 20.04 1.50 -29.31
C GLY A 108 19.01 1.33 -28.19
N LYS A 109 19.32 0.51 -27.16
CA LYS A 109 18.72 0.69 -25.82
C LYS A 109 19.14 2.06 -25.29
N LYS A 110 18.23 3.05 -25.28
CA LYS A 110 18.42 4.28 -24.50
C LYS A 110 18.31 3.94 -23.01
N ARG A 111 19.46 3.63 -22.42
CA ARG A 111 19.70 3.63 -20.98
C ARG A 111 19.30 5.01 -20.44
N TYR A 112 18.39 5.02 -19.47
CA TYR A 112 18.26 6.14 -18.54
C TYR A 112 19.60 6.25 -17.81
N LYS A 113 20.24 7.42 -17.86
CA LYS A 113 21.47 7.70 -17.10
C LYS A 113 21.11 7.72 -15.62
N THR A 114 21.45 6.65 -14.92
CA THR A 114 21.81 6.70 -13.50
C THR A 114 23.29 7.02 -13.45
N ASP A 115 23.66 8.18 -12.91
CA ASP A 115 25.05 8.42 -12.54
C ASP A 115 25.42 7.46 -11.39
N ASP A 116 26.49 6.70 -11.63
CA ASP A 116 27.15 5.77 -10.72
C ASP A 116 27.56 6.47 -9.42
N GLU A 117 27.28 5.86 -8.27
CA GLU A 117 28.30 5.11 -7.52
C GLU A 117 27.72 4.53 -6.21
N VAL A 118 28.21 3.32 -5.90
CA VAL A 118 28.03 2.53 -4.66
C VAL A 118 26.69 1.82 -4.48
N ARG A 119 26.61 0.62 -5.08
CA ARG A 119 25.76 -0.49 -4.66
C ARG A 119 26.09 -0.86 -3.20
N PRO A 120 25.19 -0.68 -2.21
CA PRO A 120 25.33 -1.40 -0.96
C PRO A 120 24.87 -2.82 -1.25
N GLU A 121 25.83 -3.74 -1.25
CA GLU A 121 25.58 -5.16 -1.17
C GLU A 121 24.90 -5.45 0.17
N TYR A 122 23.57 -5.46 0.17
CA TYR A 122 22.81 -5.94 1.31
C TYR A 122 21.80 -6.97 0.86
N SER A 123 22.33 -8.15 0.58
CA SER A 123 21.58 -9.39 0.77
C SER A 123 21.32 -9.56 2.27
N GLN A 124 20.34 -8.85 2.79
CA GLN A 124 19.86 -9.13 4.14
C GLN A 124 18.99 -10.39 4.08
N ARG A 125 19.68 -11.53 4.03
CA ARG A 125 19.14 -12.85 4.33
C ARG A 125 18.47 -12.73 5.69
N MET A 126 17.15 -12.74 5.74
CA MET A 126 16.44 -12.78 7.01
C MET A 126 16.99 -13.97 7.80
N LYS A 127 17.57 -13.69 8.97
CA LYS A 127 18.01 -14.74 9.88
C LYS A 127 16.74 -15.42 10.39
N LYS A 128 16.46 -16.60 9.84
CA LYS A 128 15.46 -17.53 10.36
C LYS A 128 15.74 -17.71 11.85
N ILE A 129 14.82 -17.30 12.71
CA ILE A 129 14.88 -17.60 14.14
C ILE A 129 14.87 -19.12 14.24
N ARG A 130 16.01 -19.68 14.66
CA ARG A 130 16.18 -21.10 14.89
C ARG A 130 15.59 -21.36 16.28
N SER A 131 14.36 -21.85 16.35
CA SER A 131 13.84 -22.40 17.61
C SER A 131 14.71 -23.60 17.97
N SER A 132 15.48 -23.45 19.04
CA SER A 132 16.36 -24.48 19.56
C SER A 132 15.53 -25.55 20.29
N VAL A 133 15.05 -26.56 19.56
CA VAL A 133 14.80 -27.89 20.12
C VAL A 133 15.05 -28.91 19.02
N ALA A 134 15.98 -29.83 19.27
CA ALA A 134 16.16 -31.07 18.54
C ALA A 134 16.72 -32.10 19.54
N PRO A 135 16.59 -33.42 19.30
CA PRO A 135 15.56 -34.12 18.52
C PRO A 135 15.11 -35.42 19.22
N GLU A 136 13.81 -35.68 19.42
CA GLU A 136 13.39 -37.04 19.78
C GLU A 136 12.10 -37.44 19.04
N ASN A 137 12.29 -38.39 18.11
CA ASN A 137 11.35 -39.33 17.50
C ASN A 137 9.85 -39.10 17.73
N SER A 138 9.13 -38.66 16.68
CA SER A 138 7.80 -39.16 16.33
C SER A 138 7.27 -38.42 15.09
N ALA A 139 6.54 -39.17 14.25
CA ALA A 139 5.87 -38.81 13.01
C ALA A 139 5.77 -37.31 12.66
N ALA A 140 6.13 -36.97 11.42
CA ALA A 140 5.93 -35.68 10.80
C ALA A 140 4.58 -35.07 11.20
N ARG A 141 4.60 -34.12 12.16
CA ARG A 141 3.48 -33.23 12.37
C ARG A 141 3.35 -32.44 11.08
N GLN A 142 2.41 -32.81 10.23
CA GLN A 142 1.84 -31.93 9.22
C GLN A 142 1.34 -30.71 9.98
N VAL A 143 2.19 -29.70 10.08
CA VAL A 143 1.73 -28.38 10.47
C VAL A 143 0.89 -27.94 9.30
N ASN A 144 -0.43 -27.93 9.48
CA ASN A 144 -1.38 -27.32 8.54
C ASN A 144 -1.07 -25.82 8.50
N LEU A 145 -0.02 -25.44 7.76
CA LEU A 145 0.24 -24.06 7.45
C LEU A 145 -0.85 -23.63 6.48
N PRO A 146 -1.50 -22.49 6.72
CA PRO A 146 -2.42 -21.93 5.73
C PRO A 146 -1.65 -21.74 4.42
N LEU A 147 -2.19 -22.30 3.33
CA LEU A 147 -1.69 -22.08 1.98
C LEU A 147 -1.83 -20.58 1.68
N GLY A 148 -0.68 -19.93 1.52
CA GLY A 148 -0.60 -18.50 1.22
C GLY A 148 -0.18 -18.25 -0.22
N LEU A 149 -0.53 -17.07 -0.72
CA LEU A 149 -0.07 -16.60 -2.03
C LEU A 149 1.42 -16.22 -1.96
N ARG A 150 2.14 -16.46 -3.05
CA ARG A 150 3.54 -16.05 -3.17
C ARG A 150 3.59 -14.54 -3.46
N TRP A 151 4.04 -13.77 -2.48
CA TRP A 151 4.20 -12.33 -2.62
C TRP A 151 5.12 -11.95 -3.79
N LYS A 152 4.66 -11.06 -4.68
CA LYS A 152 5.41 -10.57 -5.85
C LYS A 152 4.98 -9.15 -6.23
N GLU A 153 5.90 -8.28 -6.66
CA GLU A 153 5.58 -6.97 -7.28
C GLU A 153 4.61 -6.08 -6.45
N ASN A 154 4.82 -5.95 -5.14
CA ASN A 154 3.91 -5.22 -4.23
C ASN A 154 2.46 -5.74 -4.27
N SER A 155 2.27 -7.05 -4.48
CA SER A 155 0.94 -7.68 -4.55
C SER A 155 0.18 -7.70 -3.23
N CYS A 156 0.67 -7.08 -2.14
CA CYS A 156 0.09 -7.25 -0.80
C CYS A 156 -1.42 -6.94 -0.72
N ALA A 157 -1.90 -5.91 -1.44
CA ALA A 157 -3.32 -5.60 -1.51
C ALA A 157 -4.11 -6.67 -2.29
N TYR A 158 -3.54 -7.19 -3.37
CA TYR A 158 -4.14 -8.25 -4.18
C TYR A 158 -4.12 -9.59 -3.45
N ASP A 159 -3.02 -9.95 -2.80
CA ASP A 159 -2.88 -11.19 -2.04
C ASP A 159 -3.91 -11.24 -0.91
N ALA A 160 -4.12 -10.13 -0.20
CA ALA A 160 -5.15 -10.03 0.83
C ALA A 160 -6.56 -10.21 0.25
N ALA A 161 -6.89 -9.51 -0.84
CA ALA A 161 -8.20 -9.61 -1.48
C ALA A 161 -8.48 -11.02 -2.03
N LEU A 162 -7.51 -11.61 -2.73
CA LEU A 162 -7.61 -12.96 -3.31
C LEU A 162 -7.72 -14.03 -2.22
N THR A 163 -7.02 -13.88 -1.11
CA THR A 163 -7.13 -14.80 0.04
C THR A 163 -8.53 -14.77 0.64
N ILE A 164 -9.11 -13.58 0.85
CA ILE A 164 -10.48 -13.44 1.36
C ILE A 164 -11.49 -14.07 0.39
N LEU A 165 -11.38 -13.73 -0.90
CA LEU A 165 -12.28 -14.26 -1.93
C LEU A 165 -12.18 -15.78 -2.07
N TYR A 166 -10.97 -16.33 -1.98
CA TYR A 166 -10.76 -17.77 -2.01
C TYR A 166 -11.40 -18.47 -0.81
N ASN A 167 -11.23 -17.94 0.40
CA ASN A 167 -11.83 -18.53 1.59
C ASN A 167 -13.36 -18.46 1.55
N ALA A 168 -13.94 -17.34 1.12
CA ALA A 168 -15.38 -17.22 0.93
C ALA A 168 -15.89 -18.20 -0.14
N TRP A 169 -15.14 -18.36 -1.24
CA TRP A 169 -15.47 -19.30 -2.30
C TRP A 169 -15.38 -20.76 -1.84
N GLN A 170 -14.45 -21.11 -0.95
CA GLN A 170 -14.31 -22.47 -0.41
C GLN A 170 -15.48 -22.92 0.47
N GLU A 171 -16.23 -22.00 1.08
CA GLU A 171 -17.39 -22.34 1.90
C GLU A 171 -18.53 -22.92 1.05
N ASP A 172 -18.78 -22.34 -0.13
CA ASP A 172 -19.72 -22.87 -1.12
C ASP A 172 -19.25 -22.54 -2.55
N PRO A 173 -18.42 -23.40 -3.16
CA PRO A 173 -17.86 -23.17 -4.49
C PRO A 173 -18.91 -23.01 -5.58
N THR A 174 -20.03 -23.72 -5.47
CA THR A 174 -21.10 -23.67 -6.48
C THR A 174 -21.81 -22.33 -6.45
N VAL A 175 -22.29 -21.92 -5.29
CA VAL A 175 -23.03 -20.66 -5.12
C VAL A 175 -22.12 -19.46 -5.38
N MET A 176 -20.87 -19.50 -4.90
CA MET A 176 -19.93 -18.40 -5.10
C MET A 176 -19.47 -18.27 -6.55
N THR A 177 -19.35 -19.36 -7.31
CA THR A 177 -19.06 -19.30 -8.75
C THR A 177 -20.21 -18.62 -9.51
N ASP A 178 -21.46 -18.96 -9.18
CA ASP A 178 -22.64 -18.33 -9.79
C ASP A 178 -22.73 -16.84 -9.45
N HIS A 179 -22.45 -16.46 -8.20
CA HIS A 179 -22.37 -15.06 -7.79
C HIS A 179 -21.26 -14.30 -8.53
N PHE A 180 -20.08 -14.92 -8.68
CA PHE A 180 -18.97 -14.31 -9.41
C PHE A 180 -19.30 -14.14 -10.90
N ALA A 181 -19.99 -15.11 -11.50
CA ALA A 181 -20.49 -15.03 -12.88
C ALA A 181 -21.57 -13.97 -13.06
N ALA A 182 -22.42 -13.75 -12.05
CA ALA A 182 -23.46 -12.73 -12.07
C ALA A 182 -22.90 -11.30 -11.95
N THR A 183 -21.68 -11.13 -11.45
CA THR A 183 -21.00 -9.83 -11.47
C THR A 183 -20.70 -9.42 -12.92
N SER A 184 -20.91 -8.14 -13.26
CA SER A 184 -20.59 -7.59 -14.59
C SER A 184 -19.09 -7.51 -14.92
N LEU A 185 -18.25 -8.14 -14.09
CA LEU A 185 -16.80 -8.14 -14.18
C LEU A 185 -16.32 -9.50 -14.70
N ASP A 186 -15.93 -9.55 -15.98
CA ASP A 186 -15.35 -10.73 -16.65
C ASP A 186 -14.15 -11.34 -15.88
N THR A 187 -13.45 -10.53 -15.10
CA THR A 187 -12.33 -10.98 -14.25
C THR A 187 -12.75 -11.85 -13.07
N MET A 188 -13.98 -11.70 -12.56
CA MET A 188 -14.48 -12.47 -11.41
C MET A 188 -14.80 -13.91 -11.80
N PHE A 189 -15.36 -14.13 -12.99
CA PHE A 189 -15.59 -15.48 -13.51
C PHE A 189 -14.28 -16.22 -13.81
N LYS A 190 -13.27 -15.53 -14.34
CA LYS A 190 -11.92 -16.11 -14.52
C LYS A 190 -11.24 -16.46 -13.21
N LEU A 191 -11.60 -15.78 -12.13
CA LEU A 191 -11.04 -16.02 -10.80
C LEU A 191 -11.55 -17.35 -10.20
N SER A 192 -12.85 -17.66 -10.33
CA SER A 192 -13.38 -18.96 -9.88
C SER A 192 -12.79 -20.13 -10.64
N ASP A 193 -12.56 -20.00 -11.96
CA ASP A 193 -11.83 -21.00 -12.75
C ASP A 193 -10.39 -21.18 -12.25
N GLY A 194 -9.72 -20.09 -11.87
CA GLY A 194 -8.41 -20.12 -11.22
C GLY A 194 -8.41 -20.86 -9.89
N PHE A 195 -9.44 -20.67 -9.06
CA PHE A 195 -9.57 -21.36 -7.77
C PHE A 195 -9.83 -22.86 -7.94
N LEU A 196 -10.66 -23.26 -8.91
CA LEU A 196 -10.88 -24.67 -9.25
C LEU A 196 -9.58 -25.36 -9.69
N LYS A 197 -8.76 -24.69 -10.52
CA LYS A 197 -7.46 -25.22 -10.94
C LYS A 197 -6.51 -25.45 -9.76
N VAL A 198 -6.47 -24.50 -8.81
CA VAL A 198 -5.65 -24.64 -7.60
C VAL A 198 -6.09 -25.82 -6.73
N LEU A 199 -7.39 -26.09 -6.65
CA LEU A 199 -7.93 -27.25 -5.93
C LEU A 199 -7.63 -28.58 -6.62
N ASN A 200 -7.69 -28.61 -7.96
CA ASN A 200 -7.56 -29.83 -8.74
C ASN A 200 -6.10 -30.23 -9.06
N GLY A 201 -5.13 -29.35 -8.79
CA GLY A 201 -3.69 -29.61 -8.98
C GLY A 201 -3.18 -29.14 -10.34
#